data_AF-A0A4R0R546-F1
#
_entry.id   AF-A0A4R0R546-F1
#
_cell.length_a   1.000
_cell.length_b   1.000
_cell.length_c   1.000
_cell.angle_alpha   90.00
_cell.angle_beta   90.00
_cell.angle_gamma   90.00
#
_symmetry.space_group_name_H-M   'P 1'
#
loop_
_entity.id
_entity.type
_entity.pdbx_description
1 polymer ?
#
loop_
_entity_poly.entity_id
_entity_poly.type
_entity_poly.pdbx_seq_one_letter_code
_entity_poly.pdbx_strand_id
1 'polypeptide(L)'
;MLEIRGVTETWESIVLVDGSKAVRILVDTRTDLENELSLLPAGTQPRHHIVQPKLAVADKCIAELDKVILKLQKQFQKMNTLVEQLETLFYEIHKIKGWQSVQEPLWATWSLEKFASSVSDILTPYSRSLEMHKDIVNLLRSHSIKFEVSRDAMSRWVAQPWLEDAGWDNYWEDLCEAEIDRWNVGK
;
A
#
# COMPACT_ATOMS: atom_id res chain seq x y z
N MET A 1 4.97 -3.29 17.98
CA MET A 1 4.05 -2.21 17.58
C MET A 1 4.73 -1.10 16.81
N LEU A 2 5.75 -0.43 17.36
CA LEU A 2 6.52 0.60 16.61
C LEU A 2 7.08 0.07 15.27
N GLU A 3 7.43 -1.22 15.21
CA GLU A 3 7.89 -1.84 13.96
C GLU A 3 6.76 -2.02 12.93
N ILE A 4 5.56 -2.45 13.35
CA ILE A 4 4.41 -2.57 12.43
C ILE A 4 4.02 -1.18 11.92
N ARG A 5 3.95 -0.18 12.82
CA ARG A 5 3.78 1.24 12.48
C ARG A 5 4.80 1.72 11.44
N GLY A 6 6.09 1.44 11.67
CA GLY A 6 7.13 1.86 10.74
C GLY A 6 6.96 1.21 9.34
N VAL A 7 6.50 -0.03 9.29
CA VAL A 7 6.21 -0.71 8.01
C VAL A 7 4.98 -0.11 7.33
N THR A 8 3.95 0.30 8.07
CA THR A 8 2.72 0.92 7.54
C THR A 8 2.95 2.36 7.06
N GLU A 9 3.75 3.15 7.77
CA GLU A 9 4.20 4.49 7.32
C GLU A 9 5.06 4.38 6.05
N THR A 10 5.97 3.39 6.02
CA THR A 10 6.78 3.13 4.82
C THR A 10 5.91 2.71 3.63
N TRP A 11 4.86 1.92 3.88
CA TRP A 11 3.89 1.54 2.85
C TRP A 11 3.23 2.77 2.22
N GLU A 12 2.68 3.65 3.05
CA GLU A 12 2.01 4.87 2.60
C GLU A 12 2.96 5.77 1.81
N SER A 13 4.19 5.97 2.31
CA SER A 13 5.22 6.73 1.60
C SER A 13 5.52 6.15 0.21
N ILE A 14 5.66 4.83 0.09
CA ILE A 14 5.86 4.16 -1.22
C ILE A 14 4.68 4.45 -2.16
N VAL A 15 3.44 4.33 -1.69
CA VAL A 15 2.24 4.54 -2.52
C VAL A 15 2.11 6.00 -2.95
N LEU A 16 2.19 6.92 -1.99
CA LEU A 16 1.89 8.34 -2.20
C LEU A 16 3.04 9.12 -2.83
N VAL A 17 4.29 8.71 -2.63
CA VAL A 17 5.45 9.42 -3.18
C VAL A 17 5.93 8.77 -4.47
N ASP A 18 6.41 7.53 -4.40
CA ASP A 18 7.00 6.86 -5.57
C ASP A 18 5.91 6.45 -6.58
N GLY A 19 4.86 5.80 -6.08
CA GLY A 19 3.74 5.30 -6.88
C GLY A 19 2.97 6.41 -7.58
N SER A 20 2.46 7.38 -6.81
CA SER A 20 1.63 8.45 -7.36
C SER A 20 2.39 9.30 -8.40
N LYS A 21 3.69 9.51 -8.21
CA LYS A 21 4.54 10.22 -9.15
C LYS A 21 4.66 9.45 -10.47
N ALA A 22 4.94 8.14 -10.40
CA ALA A 22 5.08 7.31 -11.60
C ALA A 22 3.77 7.19 -12.37
N VAL A 23 2.64 6.98 -11.67
CA VAL A 23 1.31 6.95 -12.30
C VAL A 23 1.00 8.28 -12.97
N ARG A 24 1.21 9.40 -12.29
CA ARG A 24 0.92 10.73 -12.84
C ARG A 24 1.69 11.01 -14.12
N ILE A 25 3.01 10.79 -14.11
CA ILE A 25 3.85 10.99 -15.30
C ILE A 25 3.37 10.10 -16.45
N LEU A 26 2.95 8.86 -16.18
CA LEU A 26 2.41 7.96 -17.20
C LEU A 26 1.12 8.51 -17.82
N VAL A 27 0.16 8.94 -16.98
CA VAL A 27 -1.11 9.49 -17.46
C VAL A 27 -0.88 10.77 -18.26
N ASP A 28 -0.07 11.69 -17.75
CA ASP A 28 0.24 12.95 -18.43
C ASP A 28 0.92 12.69 -19.79
N THR A 29 1.91 11.78 -19.83
CA THR A 29 2.62 11.43 -21.07
C THR A 29 1.68 10.85 -22.13
N ARG A 30 0.71 10.02 -21.71
CA ARG A 30 -0.29 9.45 -22.63
C ARG A 30 -1.27 10.50 -23.12
N THR A 31 -1.71 11.39 -22.23
CA THR A 31 -2.61 12.49 -22.54
C THR A 31 -1.98 13.43 -23.55
N ASP A 32 -0.72 13.81 -23.33
CA ASP A 32 0.05 14.61 -24.28
C ASP A 32 0.14 13.94 -25.65
N LEU A 33 0.45 12.64 -25.70
CA LEU A 33 0.55 11.90 -26.96
C LEU A 33 -0.79 11.84 -27.68
N GLU A 34 -1.88 11.57 -26.97
CA GLU A 34 -3.24 11.55 -27.54
C GLU A 34 -3.62 12.93 -28.09
N ASN A 35 -3.33 14.00 -27.34
CA ASN A 35 -3.56 15.37 -27.77
C ASN A 35 -2.74 15.72 -29.03
N GLU A 36 -1.44 15.42 -29.05
CA GLU A 36 -0.58 15.68 -30.22
C GLU A 36 -1.05 14.92 -31.47
N LEU A 37 -1.50 13.67 -31.31
CA LEU A 37 -2.03 12.87 -32.41
C LEU A 37 -3.39 13.38 -32.89
N SER A 38 -4.23 13.90 -32.00
CA SER A 38 -5.56 14.45 -32.34
C SER A 38 -5.48 15.71 -33.22
N LEU A 39 -4.36 16.43 -33.18
CA LEU A 39 -4.11 17.61 -34.01
C LEU A 39 -3.73 17.27 -35.46
N LEU A 40 -3.42 16.00 -35.75
CA LEU A 40 -3.05 15.57 -37.08
C LEU A 40 -4.30 15.39 -37.97
N PRO A 41 -4.27 15.87 -39.23
CA PRO A 41 -5.33 15.56 -40.18
C PRO A 41 -5.55 14.06 -40.34
N ALA A 42 -6.81 13.64 -40.50
CA ALA A 42 -7.16 12.24 -40.65
C ALA A 42 -6.35 11.56 -41.77
N GLY A 43 -5.76 10.40 -41.47
CA GLY A 43 -4.94 9.64 -42.42
C GLY A 43 -3.51 10.15 -42.62
N THR A 44 -3.07 11.16 -41.87
CA THR A 44 -1.68 11.64 -41.92
C THR A 44 -0.84 11.08 -40.78
N GLN A 45 0.46 10.90 -41.04
CA GLN A 45 1.44 10.53 -40.02
C GLN A 45 2.17 11.77 -39.50
N PRO A 46 2.66 11.75 -38.24
CA PRO A 46 3.48 12.82 -37.71
C PRO A 46 4.72 13.06 -38.58
N ARG A 47 5.05 14.33 -38.83
CA ARG A 47 6.25 14.71 -39.60
C ARG A 47 7.56 14.59 -38.80
N HIS A 48 7.47 14.27 -37.51
CA HIS A 48 8.59 14.13 -36.59
C HIS A 48 8.30 13.01 -35.57
N HIS A 49 9.35 12.49 -34.94
CA HIS A 49 9.26 11.38 -34.00
C HIS A 49 8.62 11.79 -32.66
N ILE A 50 7.29 11.85 -32.60
CA ILE A 50 6.54 12.17 -31.37
C ILE A 50 6.16 10.91 -30.56
N VAL A 51 5.88 9.80 -31.25
CA VAL A 51 5.37 8.58 -30.61
C VAL A 51 6.45 7.87 -29.80
N GLN A 52 7.63 7.64 -30.40
CA GLN A 52 8.69 6.85 -29.80
C GLN A 52 9.22 7.44 -28.48
N PRO A 53 9.50 8.76 -28.35
CA PRO A 53 9.95 9.32 -27.08
C PRO A 53 8.91 9.20 -25.97
N LYS A 54 7.62 9.40 -26.27
CA LYS A 54 6.53 9.29 -25.29
C LYS A 54 6.31 7.85 -24.84
N LEU A 55 6.41 6.88 -25.76
CA LEU A 55 6.38 5.45 -25.42
C LEU A 55 7.55 5.05 -24.51
N ALA A 56 8.77 5.53 -24.79
CA ALA A 56 9.92 5.25 -23.94
C ALA A 56 9.75 5.79 -22.50
N VAL A 57 9.11 6.95 -22.35
CA VAL A 57 8.75 7.49 -21.02
C VAL A 57 7.68 6.62 -20.36
N ALA A 58 6.65 6.21 -21.09
CA ALA A 58 5.62 5.31 -20.57
C ALA A 58 6.20 3.97 -20.10
N ASP A 59 7.08 3.35 -20.87
CA ASP A 59 7.75 2.09 -20.52
C ASP A 59 8.59 2.25 -19.25
N LYS A 60 9.31 3.37 -19.13
CA LYS A 60 10.07 3.71 -17.92
C LYS A 60 9.14 3.85 -16.71
N CYS A 61 8.01 4.54 -16.85
CA CYS A 61 7.03 4.68 -15.77
C CYS A 61 6.46 3.32 -15.35
N ILE A 62 6.14 2.43 -16.29
CA ILE A 62 5.69 1.07 -15.98
C ILE A 62 6.78 0.29 -15.21
N ALA A 63 8.04 0.39 -15.62
CA ALA A 63 9.15 -0.24 -14.90
C ALA A 63 9.35 0.33 -13.47
N GLU A 64 9.11 1.63 -13.26
CA GLU A 64 9.10 2.21 -11.91
C GLU A 64 7.92 1.72 -11.07
N LEU A 65 6.73 1.58 -11.67
CA LEU A 65 5.57 1.00 -11.00
C LEU A 65 5.80 -0.46 -10.61
N ASP A 66 6.50 -1.24 -11.44
CA ASP A 66 6.92 -2.60 -11.09
C ASP A 66 7.82 -2.62 -9.85
N LYS A 67 8.78 -1.69 -9.76
CA LYS A 67 9.60 -1.54 -8.55
C LYS A 67 8.77 -1.15 -7.34
N VAL A 68 7.77 -0.30 -7.51
CA VAL A 68 6.84 0.07 -6.42
C VAL A 68 6.09 -1.16 -5.91
N ILE A 69 5.52 -1.98 -6.81
CA ILE A 69 4.86 -3.24 -6.43
C ILE A 69 5.81 -4.18 -5.68
N LEU A 70 7.05 -4.33 -6.17
CA LEU A 70 8.06 -5.15 -5.48
C LEU A 70 8.39 -4.61 -4.07
N LYS A 71 8.45 -3.28 -3.89
CA LYS A 71 8.63 -2.68 -2.56
C LYS A 71 7.43 -2.97 -1.66
N LEU A 72 6.20 -2.82 -2.16
CA LEU A 72 4.98 -3.10 -1.40
C LEU A 72 4.90 -4.57 -0.99
N GLN A 73 5.20 -5.51 -1.89
CA GLN A 73 5.28 -6.94 -1.57
C GLN A 73 6.26 -7.22 -0.42
N LYS A 74 7.43 -6.59 -0.45
CA LYS A 74 8.42 -6.70 0.64
C LYS A 74 7.90 -6.13 1.95
N GLN A 75 7.18 -5.02 1.93
CA GLN A 75 6.59 -4.46 3.16
C GLN A 75 5.50 -5.39 3.70
N PHE A 76 4.61 -5.90 2.84
CA PHE A 76 3.58 -6.85 3.27
C PHE A 76 4.20 -8.12 3.88
N GLN A 77 5.26 -8.65 3.28
CA GLN A 77 5.98 -9.80 3.84
C GLN A 77 6.56 -9.50 5.22
N LYS A 78 7.12 -8.30 5.43
CA LYS A 78 7.58 -7.88 6.77
C LYS A 78 6.43 -7.79 7.77
N MET A 79 5.27 -7.26 7.38
CA MET A 79 4.08 -7.24 8.26
C MET A 79 3.69 -8.65 8.68
N ASN A 80 3.61 -9.61 7.74
CA ASN A 80 3.31 -11.00 8.06
C ASN A 80 4.32 -11.58 9.06
N THR A 81 5.62 -11.39 8.83
CA THR A 81 6.66 -11.88 9.75
C THR A 81 6.53 -11.27 11.15
N LEU A 82 6.18 -9.98 11.27
CA LEU A 82 5.97 -9.34 12.57
C LEU A 82 4.74 -9.92 13.30
N VAL A 83 3.67 -10.23 12.57
CA VAL A 83 2.47 -10.89 13.13
C VAL A 83 2.80 -12.31 13.59
N GLU A 84 3.47 -13.11 12.76
CA GLU A 84 3.91 -14.48 13.10
C GLU A 84 4.85 -14.50 14.33
N GLN A 85 5.73 -13.52 14.45
CA GLN A 85 6.60 -13.36 15.62
C GLN A 85 5.80 -13.06 16.89
N LEU A 86 4.74 -12.24 16.79
CA LEU A 86 3.86 -11.97 17.93
C LEU A 86 3.07 -13.21 18.35
N GLU A 87 2.54 -13.97 17.38
CA GLU A 87 1.85 -15.24 17.65
C GLU A 87 2.77 -16.26 18.31
N THR A 88 4.03 -16.34 17.85
CA THR A 88 5.05 -17.20 18.45
C THR A 88 5.32 -16.79 19.90
N LEU A 89 5.48 -15.49 20.17
CA LEU A 89 5.68 -14.96 21.52
C LEU A 89 4.47 -15.28 22.43
N PHE A 90 3.25 -15.13 21.92
CA PHE A 90 2.04 -15.51 22.64
C PHE A 90 2.06 -17.00 23.03
N TYR A 91 2.38 -17.88 22.08
CA TYR A 91 2.46 -19.32 22.33
C TYR A 91 3.52 -19.67 23.39
N GLU A 92 4.69 -19.03 23.34
CA GLU A 92 5.75 -19.23 24.33
C GLU A 92 5.32 -18.78 25.73
N ILE A 93 4.67 -17.62 25.86
CA ILE A 93 4.15 -17.12 27.13
C ILE A 93 3.09 -18.06 27.68
N HIS A 94 2.16 -18.51 26.82
CA HIS A 94 1.16 -19.50 27.19
C HIS A 94 1.79 -20.78 27.74
N LYS A 95 2.85 -21.29 27.08
CA LYS A 95 3.56 -22.50 27.50
C LYS A 95 4.26 -22.35 28.85
N ILE A 96 4.85 -21.18 29.13
CA ILE A 96 5.63 -20.95 30.35
C ILE A 96 4.73 -20.63 31.55
N LYS A 97 3.73 -19.79 31.35
CA LYS A 97 2.92 -19.20 32.45
C LYS A 97 1.50 -19.79 32.55
N GLY A 98 1.09 -20.61 31.58
CA GLY A 98 -0.23 -21.25 31.54
C GLY A 98 -1.34 -20.33 31.04
N TRP A 99 -2.49 -20.93 30.70
CA TRP A 99 -3.65 -20.26 30.05
C TRP A 99 -4.21 -19.07 30.85
N GLN A 100 -4.17 -19.12 32.19
CA GLN A 100 -4.69 -18.02 33.01
C GLN A 100 -3.93 -16.70 32.79
N SER A 101 -2.61 -16.78 32.60
CA SER A 101 -1.75 -15.60 32.41
C SER A 101 -1.95 -14.85 31.10
N VAL A 102 -2.55 -15.51 30.09
CA VAL A 102 -2.78 -14.91 28.77
C VAL A 102 -4.19 -14.34 28.62
N GLN A 103 -5.12 -14.72 29.51
CA GLN A 103 -6.49 -14.19 29.56
C GLN A 103 -6.62 -12.98 30.48
N GLU A 104 -5.71 -12.81 31.44
CA GLU A 104 -5.67 -11.62 32.27
C GLU A 104 -5.35 -10.38 31.41
N PRO A 105 -6.03 -9.24 31.65
CA PRO A 105 -5.70 -7.97 31.01
C PRO A 105 -4.23 -7.64 31.28
N LEU A 106 -3.41 -7.63 30.23
CA LEU A 106 -1.99 -7.33 30.33
C LEU A 106 -1.78 -5.80 30.33
N TRP A 107 -2.75 -5.08 29.77
CA TRP A 107 -2.87 -3.63 29.82
C TRP A 107 -4.23 -3.21 30.40
N ALA A 108 -4.80 -2.08 29.92
CA ALA A 108 -6.05 -1.54 30.45
C ALA A 108 -7.21 -2.52 30.34
N THR A 109 -7.62 -2.90 29.12
CA THR A 109 -8.71 -3.86 28.92
C THR A 109 -8.34 -5.04 28.03
N TRP A 110 -7.16 -5.02 27.41
CA TRP A 110 -6.71 -6.08 26.50
C TRP A 110 -5.84 -7.13 27.18
N SER A 111 -6.27 -8.39 27.04
CA SER A 111 -5.43 -9.55 27.31
C SER A 111 -4.42 -9.76 26.19
N LEU A 112 -3.35 -10.52 26.47
CA LEU A 112 -2.37 -10.86 25.44
C LEU A 112 -3.00 -11.69 24.30
N GLU A 113 -3.93 -12.58 24.63
CA GLU A 113 -4.73 -13.34 23.66
C GLU A 113 -5.51 -12.42 22.73
N LYS A 114 -6.25 -11.46 23.29
CA LYS A 114 -7.05 -10.50 22.50
C LYS A 114 -6.16 -9.70 21.57
N PHE A 115 -5.00 -9.25 22.07
CA PHE A 115 -4.04 -8.49 21.28
C PHE A 115 -3.42 -9.30 20.13
N ALA A 116 -2.89 -10.48 20.44
CA ALA A 116 -2.26 -11.34 19.42
C ALA A 116 -3.27 -11.77 18.35
N SER A 117 -4.51 -12.08 18.74
CA SER A 117 -5.55 -12.45 17.78
C SER A 117 -5.95 -11.27 16.88
N SER A 118 -6.10 -10.08 17.47
CA SER A 118 -6.58 -8.91 16.72
C SER A 118 -5.52 -8.35 15.79
N VAL A 119 -4.22 -8.40 16.12
CA VAL A 119 -3.17 -7.79 15.27
C VAL A 119 -3.15 -8.39 13.87
N SER A 120 -3.51 -9.67 13.74
CA SER A 120 -3.56 -10.38 12.45
C SER A 120 -4.56 -9.76 11.48
N ASP A 121 -5.59 -9.07 11.99
CA ASP A 121 -6.60 -8.40 11.18
C ASP A 121 -6.01 -7.27 10.32
N ILE A 122 -4.85 -6.72 10.69
CA ILE A 122 -4.16 -5.71 9.88
C ILE A 122 -3.72 -6.26 8.52
N LEU A 123 -3.48 -7.57 8.39
CA LEU A 123 -2.93 -8.14 7.17
C LEU A 123 -3.94 -8.09 6.02
N THR A 124 -5.23 -8.22 6.32
CA THR A 124 -6.29 -8.25 5.31
C THR A 124 -6.39 -6.95 4.49
N PRO A 125 -6.55 -5.75 5.10
CA PRO A 125 -6.64 -4.50 4.34
C PRO A 125 -5.37 -4.20 3.53
N TYR A 126 -4.18 -4.53 4.05
CA TYR A 126 -2.92 -4.36 3.32
C TYR A 126 -2.75 -5.37 2.18
N SER A 127 -3.21 -6.60 2.34
CA SER A 127 -3.25 -7.59 1.25
C SER A 127 -4.17 -7.12 0.11
N ARG A 128 -5.38 -6.64 0.44
CA ARG A 128 -6.31 -6.08 -0.55
C ARG A 128 -5.74 -4.84 -1.23
N SER A 129 -5.09 -3.96 -0.47
CA SER A 129 -4.37 -2.82 -1.01
C SER A 129 -3.29 -3.28 -1.99
N LEU A 130 -2.48 -4.30 -1.66
CA LEU A 130 -1.45 -4.83 -2.55
C LEU A 130 -2.01 -5.32 -3.89
N GLU A 131 -3.06 -6.14 -3.85
CA GLU A 131 -3.69 -6.69 -5.06
C GLU A 131 -4.31 -5.58 -5.91
N MET A 132 -4.98 -4.60 -5.28
CA MET A 132 -5.50 -3.43 -5.99
C MET A 132 -4.39 -2.68 -6.74
N HIS A 133 -3.24 -2.44 -6.10
CA HIS A 133 -2.12 -1.76 -6.76
C HIS A 133 -1.57 -2.59 -7.93
N LYS A 134 -1.46 -3.92 -7.79
CA LYS A 134 -1.06 -4.80 -8.90
C LYS A 134 -2.04 -4.73 -10.07
N ASP A 135 -3.33 -4.76 -9.79
CA ASP A 135 -4.38 -4.66 -10.81
C ASP A 135 -4.31 -3.33 -11.55
N ILE A 136 -4.10 -2.22 -10.82
CA ILE A 136 -3.91 -0.90 -11.43
C ILE A 136 -2.68 -0.90 -12.34
N VAL A 137 -1.52 -1.41 -11.88
CA VAL A 137 -0.32 -1.47 -12.74
C VAL A 137 -0.60 -2.30 -13.99
N ASN A 138 -1.22 -3.47 -13.85
CA ASN A 138 -1.53 -4.34 -14.98
C ASN A 138 -2.50 -3.69 -15.98
N LEU A 139 -3.51 -2.97 -15.49
CA LEU A 139 -4.40 -2.15 -16.32
C LEU A 139 -3.62 -1.07 -17.08
N LEU A 140 -2.73 -0.36 -16.36
CA LEU A 140 -1.93 0.72 -16.91
C LEU A 140 -0.86 0.23 -17.90
N ARG A 141 -0.47 -1.05 -17.92
CA ARG A 141 0.50 -1.57 -18.91
C ARG A 141 0.02 -1.43 -20.35
N SER A 142 -1.29 -1.53 -20.59
CA SER A 142 -1.80 -1.42 -21.96
C SER A 142 -1.68 0.01 -22.46
N HIS A 143 -1.05 0.20 -23.63
CA HIS A 143 -0.93 1.51 -24.27
C HIS A 143 -2.22 1.94 -24.99
N SER A 144 -3.21 1.05 -25.09
CA SER A 144 -4.50 1.32 -25.74
C SER A 144 -5.62 1.70 -24.75
N ILE A 145 -5.30 1.88 -23.47
CA ILE A 145 -6.30 2.31 -22.50
C ILE A 145 -6.72 3.76 -22.77
N LYS A 146 -8.00 4.05 -22.53
CA LYS A 146 -8.54 5.39 -22.65
C LYS A 146 -8.04 6.29 -21.52
N PHE A 147 -7.97 7.60 -21.76
CA PHE A 147 -7.63 8.61 -20.76
C PHE A 147 -8.48 8.48 -19.48
N GLU A 148 -9.80 8.37 -19.62
CA GLU A 148 -10.73 8.28 -18.47
C GLU A 148 -10.42 7.08 -17.56
N VAL A 149 -10.02 5.95 -18.15
CA VAL A 149 -9.62 4.74 -17.40
C VAL A 149 -8.29 4.96 -16.69
N SER A 150 -7.36 5.68 -17.31
CA SER A 150 -6.06 6.04 -16.71
C SER A 150 -6.25 6.99 -15.52
N ARG A 151 -7.17 7.96 -15.65
CA ARG A 151 -7.51 8.90 -14.59
C ARG A 151 -8.18 8.20 -13.41
N ASP A 152 -9.16 7.32 -13.67
CA ASP A 152 -9.79 6.51 -12.63
C ASP A 152 -8.78 5.64 -11.89
N ALA A 153 -7.88 4.98 -12.62
CA ALA A 153 -6.80 4.19 -12.04
C ALA A 153 -5.89 5.02 -11.11
N MET A 154 -5.57 6.27 -11.50
CA MET A 154 -4.81 7.20 -10.65
C MET A 154 -5.59 7.62 -9.40
N SER A 155 -6.87 7.96 -9.53
CA SER A 155 -7.72 8.31 -8.39
C SER A 155 -7.82 7.16 -7.39
N ARG A 156 -8.02 5.94 -7.87
CA ARG A 156 -8.07 4.73 -7.03
C ARG A 156 -6.73 4.40 -6.37
N TRP A 157 -5.61 4.64 -7.07
CA TRP A 157 -4.27 4.48 -6.51
C TRP A 157 -4.08 5.36 -5.27
N VAL A 158 -4.45 6.64 -5.37
CA VAL A 158 -4.27 7.61 -4.28
C VAL A 158 -5.27 7.40 -3.14
N ALA A 159 -6.52 7.02 -3.46
CA ALA A 159 -7.57 6.89 -2.47
C ALA A 159 -7.33 5.78 -1.44
N GLN A 160 -6.58 4.73 -1.79
CA GLN A 160 -6.28 3.60 -0.89
C GLN A 160 -7.50 3.11 -0.08
N PRO A 161 -8.64 2.78 -0.73
CA PRO A 161 -9.95 2.60 -0.05
C PRO A 161 -9.97 1.49 0.99
N TRP A 162 -9.06 0.50 0.87
CA TRP A 162 -8.95 -0.59 1.84
C TRP A 162 -8.29 -0.17 3.16
N LEU A 163 -7.61 0.98 3.19
CA LEU A 163 -6.88 1.50 4.34
C LEU A 163 -7.56 2.69 5.01
N GLU A 164 -8.65 3.23 4.42
CA GLU A 164 -9.34 4.41 4.93
C GLU A 164 -9.90 4.19 6.35
N ASP A 165 -10.56 3.07 6.60
CA ASP A 165 -11.09 2.76 7.95
C ASP A 165 -10.26 1.71 8.71
N ALA A 166 -9.48 0.91 7.99
CA ALA A 166 -8.78 -0.26 8.52
C ALA A 166 -7.24 -0.12 8.50
N GLY A 167 -6.74 1.07 8.14
CA GLY A 167 -5.32 1.40 8.17
C GLY A 167 -4.80 1.50 9.60
N TRP A 168 -3.47 1.49 9.73
CA TRP A 168 -2.81 1.63 11.03
C TRP A 168 -3.27 2.90 11.76
N ASP A 169 -3.22 4.05 11.08
CA ASP A 169 -3.48 5.35 11.71
C ASP A 169 -4.92 5.51 12.21
N ASN A 170 -5.90 4.88 11.53
CA ASN A 170 -7.31 5.10 11.82
C ASN A 170 -7.92 4.09 12.81
N TYR A 171 -7.32 2.90 12.95
CA TYR A 171 -7.84 1.87 13.85
C TYR A 171 -6.83 1.45 14.92
N TRP A 172 -5.56 1.28 14.55
CA TRP A 172 -4.55 0.75 15.44
C TRP A 172 -3.86 1.80 16.29
N GLU A 173 -3.66 3.01 15.79
CA GLU A 173 -3.05 4.11 16.54
C GLU A 173 -3.94 4.48 17.74
N ASP A 174 -5.22 4.79 17.51
CA ASP A 174 -6.20 5.09 18.57
C ASP A 174 -6.33 3.94 19.59
N LEU A 175 -6.35 2.70 19.10
CA LEU A 175 -6.43 1.52 19.96
C LEU A 175 -5.16 1.36 20.81
N CYS A 176 -3.99 1.59 20.22
CA CYS A 176 -2.73 1.53 20.94
C CYS A 176 -2.59 2.69 21.93
N GLU A 177 -3.05 3.89 21.59
CA GLU A 177 -3.09 5.01 22.54
C GLU A 177 -4.02 4.68 23.71
N ALA A 178 -5.25 4.24 23.45
CA ALA A 178 -6.23 3.97 24.51
C ALA A 178 -5.87 2.78 25.42
N GLU A 179 -5.33 1.69 24.84
CA GLU A 179 -5.02 0.47 25.59
C GLU A 179 -3.60 0.47 26.16
N ILE A 180 -2.69 1.23 25.56
CA ILE A 180 -1.25 1.27 25.86
C ILE A 180 -0.82 2.69 26.27
N ASP A 181 -1.71 3.46 26.91
CA ASP A 181 -1.51 4.85 27.34
C ASP A 181 -0.47 5.06 28.48
N ARG A 182 0.48 4.12 28.62
CA ARG A 182 1.59 4.18 29.58
C ARG A 182 2.98 4.04 28.95
N TRP A 183 3.12 4.02 27.62
CA TRP A 183 4.45 3.87 27.02
C TRP A 183 5.34 5.14 27.16
N ASN A 184 4.76 6.34 27.25
CA ASN A 184 5.52 7.60 27.32
C ASN A 184 5.64 8.24 28.72
N VAL A 185 4.98 7.69 29.75
CA VAL A 185 5.07 8.22 31.13
C VAL A 185 6.23 7.56 31.92
N GLY A 186 7.00 6.67 31.27
CA GLY A 186 8.14 5.96 31.85
C GLY A 186 9.51 6.45 31.39
N LYS A 187 9.70 7.75 31.21
CA LYS A 187 11.04 8.38 31.18
C LYS A 187 11.22 9.28 32.38
#